data_AF-A0A7L8V3B3-F1
#
_entry.id   AF-A0A7L8V3B3-F1
#
_cell.length_a   1.000
_cell.length_b   1.000
_cell.length_c   1.000
_cell.angle_alpha   90.00
_cell.angle_beta   90.00
_cell.angle_gamma   90.00
#
_symmetry.space_group_name_H-M   'P 1'
#
loop_
_entity.id
_entity.type
_entity.pdbx_description
1 polymer ?
#
loop_
_entity_poly.entity_id
_entity_poly.type
_entity_poly.pdbx_seq_one_letter_code
_entity_poly.pdbx_strand_id
1 'polypeptide(L)'
;MIGISNKQIATITKYAVMIAAFYIVSFIFVQGFKYIKYMKEENSLKSELNLKLQESQNIKMEIQIIQDKLANVQNSYISQEELEERVIAIFERMSVFDFHLRYIGATKLCIDRYVLMVQLSARSEEGLKAAEGILSYLGQTQKSQDSDVIYYIDYISSMRE
;
A
#
# COMPACT_ATOMS: atom_id res chain seq x y z
N MET A 1 81.06 -36.63 -22.05
CA MET A 1 79.74 -37.21 -21.74
C MET A 1 79.68 -37.38 -20.23
N ILE A 2 78.90 -36.56 -19.51
CA ILE A 2 78.75 -36.71 -18.06
C ILE A 2 77.90 -37.97 -17.84
N GLY A 3 78.55 -39.09 -17.54
CA GLY A 3 77.89 -40.37 -17.29
C GLY A 3 77.24 -40.35 -15.91
N ILE A 4 75.98 -39.92 -15.84
CA ILE A 4 75.18 -40.04 -14.63
C ILE A 4 74.82 -41.52 -14.46
N SER A 5 75.07 -42.05 -13.26
CA SER A 5 74.72 -43.43 -12.93
C SER A 5 73.20 -43.62 -12.94
N ASN A 6 72.70 -44.67 -13.59
CA ASN A 6 71.27 -45.01 -13.64
C ASN A 6 70.59 -45.04 -12.25
N LYS A 7 71.35 -45.33 -11.17
CA LYS A 7 70.83 -45.31 -9.79
C LYS A 7 70.52 -43.89 -9.28
N GLN A 8 71.33 -42.90 -9.67
CA GLN A 8 71.10 -41.49 -9.30
C GLN A 8 69.86 -40.93 -10.02
N ILE A 9 69.70 -41.25 -11.31
CA ILE A 9 68.52 -40.86 -12.11
C ILE A 9 67.25 -41.45 -11.48
N ALA A 10 67.23 -42.74 -11.17
CA ALA A 10 66.06 -43.41 -10.60
C ALA A 10 65.62 -42.79 -9.25
N THR A 11 66.57 -42.34 -8.43
CA THR A 11 66.28 -41.73 -7.13
C THR A 11 65.68 -40.32 -7.30
N ILE A 12 66.23 -39.50 -8.21
CA ILE A 12 65.71 -38.18 -8.54
C ILE A 12 64.30 -38.30 -9.12
N THR A 13 64.07 -39.23 -10.05
CA THR A 13 62.74 -39.47 -10.63
C THR A 13 61.73 -39.91 -9.57
N LYS A 14 62.12 -40.75 -8.60
CA LYS A 14 61.25 -41.16 -7.49
C LYS A 14 60.80 -39.98 -6.62
N TYR A 15 61.71 -39.08 -6.27
CA TYR A 15 61.37 -37.87 -5.51
C TYR A 15 60.52 -36.89 -6.32
N ALA A 16 60.82 -36.72 -7.61
CA ALA A 16 60.02 -35.87 -8.51
C ALA A 16 58.56 -36.37 -8.62
N VAL A 17 58.36 -37.69 -8.76
CA VAL A 17 57.03 -38.31 -8.77
C VAL A 17 56.32 -38.14 -7.43
N MET A 18 57.02 -38.26 -6.31
CA MET A 18 56.44 -38.06 -4.97
C MET A 18 55.97 -36.61 -4.75
N ILE A 19 56.77 -35.63 -5.17
CA ILE A 19 56.40 -34.21 -5.09
C ILE A 19 55.20 -33.90 -6.01
N ALA A 20 55.19 -34.45 -7.22
CA ALA A 20 54.07 -34.31 -8.14
C ALA A 20 52.78 -34.92 -7.56
N ALA A 21 52.86 -36.12 -6.96
CA ALA A 21 51.74 -36.77 -6.30
C ALA A 21 51.22 -35.93 -5.12
N PHE A 22 52.10 -35.39 -4.29
CA PHE A 22 51.72 -34.52 -3.19
C PHE A 22 51.01 -33.26 -3.68
N TYR A 23 51.53 -32.61 -4.73
CA TYR A 23 50.91 -31.43 -5.33
C TYR A 23 49.49 -31.70 -5.85
N ILE A 24 49.30 -32.83 -6.56
CA ILE A 24 47.97 -33.25 -7.06
C ILE A 24 46.99 -33.43 -5.89
N VAL A 25 47.42 -34.11 -4.83
CA VAL A 25 46.59 -34.32 -3.64
C VAL A 25 46.22 -33.00 -2.98
N SER A 26 47.20 -32.11 -2.74
CA SER A 26 46.94 -30.79 -2.16
C SER A 26 45.99 -29.94 -3.01
N PHE A 27 46.12 -29.99 -4.35
CA PHE A 27 45.24 -29.28 -5.26
C PHE A 27 43.78 -29.77 -5.15
N ILE A 28 43.58 -31.10 -5.10
CA ILE A 28 42.24 -31.69 -4.93
C ILE A 28 41.63 -31.25 -3.59
N PHE A 29 42.41 -31.23 -2.50
CA PHE A 29 41.93 -30.76 -1.20
C PHE A 29 41.50 -29.29 -1.25
N VAL A 30 42.33 -28.40 -1.81
CA VAL A 30 41.99 -26.97 -1.93
C VAL A 30 40.71 -26.76 -2.73
N GLN A 31 40.53 -27.48 -3.84
CA GLN A 31 39.32 -27.39 -4.64
C GLN A 31 38.09 -27.96 -3.93
N GLY A 32 38.26 -29.07 -3.19
CA GLY A 32 37.21 -29.65 -2.35
C GLY A 32 36.71 -28.66 -1.28
N PHE A 33 37.63 -28.00 -0.58
CA PHE A 33 37.26 -26.98 0.41
C PHE A 33 36.50 -25.80 -0.20
N LYS A 34 36.94 -25.30 -1.37
CA LYS A 34 36.24 -24.21 -2.09
C LYS A 34 34.84 -24.63 -2.51
N TYR A 35 34.68 -25.86 -3.04
CA TYR A 35 33.39 -26.38 -3.45
C TYR A 35 32.41 -26.50 -2.27
N ILE A 36 32.86 -27.02 -1.13
CA ILE A 36 32.04 -27.11 0.09
C ILE A 36 31.60 -25.72 0.56
N LYS A 37 32.53 -24.75 0.56
CA LYS A 37 32.23 -23.37 0.94
C LYS A 37 31.16 -22.76 0.01
N TYR A 38 31.34 -22.90 -1.30
CA TYR A 38 30.41 -22.39 -2.30
C TYR A 38 29.01 -23.01 -2.16
N MET A 39 28.92 -24.33 -2.00
CA MET A 39 27.65 -25.04 -1.77
C MET A 39 26.94 -24.55 -0.51
N LYS A 40 27.68 -24.29 0.57
CA LYS A 40 27.09 -23.79 1.82
C LYS A 40 26.53 -22.37 1.63
N GLU A 41 27.28 -21.49 0.99
CA GLU A 41 26.83 -20.13 0.67
C GLU A 41 25.59 -20.15 -0.23
N GLU A 42 25.61 -20.96 -1.29
CA GLU A 42 24.47 -21.14 -2.20
C GLU A 42 23.22 -21.63 -1.46
N ASN A 43 23.36 -22.63 -0.58
CA ASN A 43 22.25 -23.15 0.20
C ASN A 43 21.71 -22.12 1.20
N SER A 44 22.58 -21.32 1.84
CA SER A 44 22.12 -20.23 2.71
C SER A 44 21.37 -19.15 1.94
N LEU A 45 21.88 -18.73 0.78
CA LEU A 45 21.24 -17.75 -0.09
C LEU A 45 19.88 -18.24 -0.59
N LYS A 46 19.79 -19.51 -1.00
CA LYS A 46 18.51 -20.14 -1.40
C LYS A 46 17.51 -20.19 -0.26
N SER A 47 17.97 -20.54 0.95
CA SER A 47 17.11 -20.58 2.12
C SER A 47 16.59 -19.18 2.49
N GLU A 48 17.46 -18.18 2.51
CA GLU A 48 17.08 -16.80 2.80
C GLU A 48 16.13 -16.24 1.74
N LEU A 49 16.39 -16.53 0.46
CA LEU A 49 15.52 -16.15 -0.64
C LEU A 49 14.12 -16.77 -0.50
N ASN A 50 14.03 -18.06 -0.17
CA ASN A 50 12.75 -18.73 0.04
C ASN A 50 11.98 -18.13 1.23
N LEU A 51 12.66 -17.81 2.33
CA LEU A 51 12.04 -17.12 3.46
C LEU A 51 11.51 -15.74 3.05
N LYS A 52 12.30 -14.95 2.32
CA LYS A 52 11.89 -13.62 1.84
C LYS A 52 10.72 -13.69 0.85
N LEU A 53 10.70 -14.69 -0.03
CA LEU A 53 9.58 -14.95 -0.93
C LEU A 53 8.31 -15.31 -0.15
N GLN A 54 8.43 -16.15 0.87
CA GLN A 54 7.29 -16.53 1.73
C GLN A 54 6.78 -15.33 2.54
N GLU A 55 7.66 -14.52 3.13
CA GLU A 55 7.31 -13.26 3.79
C GLU A 55 6.57 -12.32 2.83
N SER A 56 7.08 -12.15 1.60
CA SER A 56 6.45 -11.30 0.59
C SER A 56 5.07 -11.81 0.17
N GLN A 57 4.90 -13.13 0.02
CA GLN A 57 3.60 -13.74 -0.27
C GLN A 57 2.60 -13.54 0.86
N ASN A 58 3.05 -13.71 2.12
CA ASN A 58 2.21 -13.48 3.30
C ASN A 58 1.74 -12.02 3.37
N ILE A 59 2.65 -11.06 3.19
CA ILE A 59 2.32 -9.63 3.15
C ILE A 59 1.33 -9.34 2.01
N LYS A 60 1.51 -9.94 0.84
CA LYS A 60 0.57 -9.77 -0.28
C LYS A 60 -0.83 -10.30 0.05
N MET A 61 -0.92 -11.45 0.73
CA MET A 61 -2.21 -11.98 1.19
C MET A 61 -2.86 -11.07 2.24
N GLU A 62 -2.09 -10.54 3.18
CA GLU A 62 -2.59 -9.59 4.18
C GLU A 62 -3.13 -8.31 3.54
N ILE A 63 -2.42 -7.75 2.55
CA ILE A 63 -2.90 -6.61 1.77
C ILE A 63 -4.22 -6.93 1.08
N GLN A 64 -4.35 -8.11 0.46
CA GLN A 64 -5.59 -8.51 -0.20
C GLN A 64 -6.75 -8.60 0.79
N ILE A 65 -6.54 -9.23 1.96
CA ILE A 65 -7.55 -9.33 3.01
C ILE A 65 -7.99 -7.95 3.51
N ILE A 66 -7.04 -7.02 3.66
CA ILE A 66 -7.35 -5.65 4.07
C ILE A 66 -8.12 -4.91 2.97
N GLN A 67 -7.75 -5.08 1.71
CA GLN A 67 -8.47 -4.50 0.57
C GLN A 67 -9.91 -5.03 0.48
N ASP A 68 -10.11 -6.33 0.65
CA ASP A 68 -11.43 -6.95 0.63
C ASP A 68 -12.30 -6.46 1.80
N LYS A 69 -11.70 -6.32 3.00
CA LYS A 69 -12.37 -5.70 4.15
C LYS A 69 -12.73 -4.25 3.90
N LEU A 70 -11.83 -3.46 3.32
CA LEU A 70 -12.06 -2.06 2.98
C LEU A 70 -13.21 -1.94 1.97
N ALA A 71 -13.24 -2.78 0.95
CA ALA A 71 -14.31 -2.81 -0.05
C ALA A 71 -15.65 -3.17 0.59
N ASN A 72 -15.69 -4.17 1.47
CA ASN A 72 -16.90 -4.53 2.20
C ASN A 72 -17.42 -3.39 3.07
N VAL A 73 -16.53 -2.73 3.82
CA VAL A 73 -16.89 -1.57 4.63
C VAL A 73 -17.37 -0.42 3.74
N GLN A 74 -16.68 -0.12 2.64
CA GLN A 74 -17.10 0.93 1.71
C GLN A 74 -18.48 0.66 1.11
N ASN A 75 -18.79 -0.59 0.79
CA ASN A 75 -20.09 -0.99 0.25
C ASN A 75 -21.21 -0.96 1.29
N SER A 76 -20.89 -0.98 2.60
CA SER A 76 -21.89 -0.82 3.66
C SER A 76 -22.31 0.62 3.90
N TYR A 77 -21.61 1.61 3.34
CA TYR A 77 -22.02 3.02 3.40
C TYR A 77 -22.73 3.44 2.10
N ILE A 78 -23.53 4.50 2.19
CA ILE A 78 -24.20 5.09 1.02
C ILE A 78 -23.18 5.55 -0.03
N SER A 79 -23.52 5.34 -1.30
CA SER A 79 -22.73 5.88 -2.41
C SER A 79 -22.88 7.39 -2.48
N GLN A 80 -21.93 8.05 -3.14
CA GLN A 80 -22.00 9.49 -3.37
C GLN A 80 -23.26 9.87 -4.18
N GLU A 81 -23.62 9.07 -5.17
CA GLU A 81 -24.82 9.26 -5.99
C GLU A 81 -26.10 9.18 -5.15
N GLU A 82 -26.20 8.18 -4.27
CA GLU A 82 -27.36 8.05 -3.39
C GLU A 82 -27.43 9.18 -2.36
N LEU A 83 -26.28 9.62 -1.83
CA LEU A 83 -26.21 10.77 -0.95
C LEU A 83 -26.72 12.03 -1.65
N GLU A 84 -26.28 12.26 -2.89
CA GLU A 84 -26.70 13.40 -3.70
C GLU A 84 -28.21 13.42 -3.92
N GLU A 85 -28.80 12.29 -4.35
CA GLU A 85 -30.25 12.17 -4.53
C GLU A 85 -31.02 12.47 -3.25
N ARG A 86 -30.57 11.93 -2.11
CA ARG A 86 -31.19 12.17 -0.80
C ARG A 86 -31.12 13.64 -0.38
N VAL A 87 -29.95 14.27 -0.53
CA VAL A 87 -29.74 15.67 -0.14
C VAL A 87 -30.53 16.62 -1.02
N ILE A 88 -30.54 16.41 -2.35
CA ILE A 88 -31.36 17.19 -3.29
C ILE A 88 -32.84 17.09 -2.89
N ALA A 89 -33.34 15.87 -2.66
CA ALA A 89 -34.73 15.67 -2.27
C ALA A 89 -35.10 16.38 -0.94
N ILE A 90 -34.18 16.42 0.02
CA ILE A 90 -34.37 17.17 1.27
C ILE A 90 -34.41 18.68 0.99
N PHE A 91 -33.46 19.21 0.22
CA PHE A 91 -33.39 20.63 -0.07
C PHE A 91 -34.57 21.15 -0.88
N GLU A 92 -35.10 20.34 -1.80
CA GLU A 92 -36.32 20.69 -2.55
C GLU A 92 -37.54 20.79 -1.63
N ARG A 93 -37.68 19.89 -0.65
CA ARG A 93 -38.79 19.92 0.32
C ARG A 93 -38.67 21.05 1.33
N MET A 94 -37.44 21.39 1.70
CA MET A 94 -37.13 22.38 2.74
C MET A 94 -37.02 23.80 2.18
N SER A 95 -36.79 23.96 0.88
CA SER A 95 -36.80 25.26 0.22
C SER A 95 -38.18 25.88 0.29
N VAL A 96 -38.28 27.03 0.94
CA VAL A 96 -39.52 27.78 1.12
C VAL A 96 -39.37 29.17 0.50
N PHE A 97 -40.42 29.98 0.52
CA PHE A 97 -40.39 31.32 -0.10
C PHE A 97 -39.26 32.22 0.44
N ASP A 98 -38.85 32.03 1.69
CA ASP A 98 -37.92 32.91 2.40
C ASP A 98 -36.43 32.50 2.28
N PHE A 99 -36.16 31.24 1.92
CA PHE A 99 -34.81 30.77 1.60
C PHE A 99 -34.83 29.58 0.64
N HIS A 100 -33.77 29.47 -0.16
CA HIS A 100 -33.57 28.41 -1.11
C HIS A 100 -32.21 27.75 -0.90
N LEU A 101 -32.22 26.41 -0.84
CA LEU A 101 -31.05 25.56 -0.75
C LEU A 101 -30.86 24.84 -2.07
N ARG A 102 -29.65 24.94 -2.63
CA ARG A 102 -29.27 24.22 -3.84
C ARG A 102 -28.00 23.44 -3.61
N TYR A 103 -28.06 22.14 -3.81
CA TYR A 103 -26.88 21.29 -3.81
C TYR A 103 -25.99 21.62 -5.02
N ILE A 104 -24.69 21.75 -4.79
CA ILE A 104 -23.69 22.00 -5.85
C ILE A 104 -22.93 20.71 -6.15
N GLY A 105 -22.51 19.99 -5.10
CA GLY A 105 -21.70 18.78 -5.24
C GLY A 105 -21.26 18.24 -3.89
N ALA A 106 -20.67 17.06 -3.91
CA ALA A 106 -20.07 16.42 -2.74
C ALA A 106 -18.66 15.93 -3.08
N THR A 107 -17.76 16.01 -2.11
CA THR A 107 -16.41 15.43 -2.21
C THR A 107 -16.23 14.43 -1.07
N LYS A 108 -15.90 13.19 -1.41
CA LYS A 108 -15.62 12.14 -0.43
C LYS A 108 -14.26 12.39 0.25
N LEU A 109 -14.25 12.43 1.58
CA LEU A 109 -13.02 12.55 2.37
C LEU A 109 -12.57 11.18 2.92
N CYS A 110 -13.51 10.45 3.52
CA CYS A 110 -13.29 9.12 4.11
C CYS A 110 -14.41 8.17 3.66
N ILE A 111 -14.34 6.91 4.06
CA ILE A 111 -15.34 5.88 3.75
C ILE A 111 -16.76 6.39 4.07
N ASP A 112 -16.91 7.04 5.23
CA ASP A 112 -18.15 7.49 5.84
C ASP A 112 -18.30 9.03 5.89
N ARG A 113 -17.39 9.80 5.28
CA ARG A 113 -17.41 11.28 5.36
C ARG A 113 -17.38 11.94 4.00
N TYR A 114 -18.22 12.95 3.85
CA TYR A 114 -18.35 13.77 2.66
C TYR A 114 -18.33 15.25 3.04
N VAL A 115 -17.69 16.08 2.23
CA VAL A 115 -17.90 17.52 2.25
C VAL A 115 -18.96 17.84 1.22
N LEU A 116 -20.13 18.29 1.69
CA LEU A 116 -21.19 18.78 0.82
C LEU A 116 -20.94 20.25 0.54
N MET A 117 -21.09 20.64 -0.71
CA MET A 117 -21.07 22.03 -1.15
C MET A 117 -22.50 22.44 -1.49
N VAL A 118 -22.98 23.48 -0.81
CA VAL A 118 -24.38 23.92 -0.90
C VAL A 118 -24.43 25.42 -1.13
N GLN A 119 -25.27 25.84 -2.06
CA GLN A 119 -25.63 27.23 -2.24
C GLN A 119 -26.86 27.55 -1.39
N LEU A 120 -26.74 28.59 -0.57
CA LEU A 120 -27.82 29.14 0.24
C LEU A 120 -28.13 30.56 -0.22
N SER A 121 -29.40 30.81 -0.53
CA SER A 121 -29.92 32.14 -0.81
C SER A 121 -31.13 32.41 0.08
N ALA A 122 -31.11 33.49 0.86
CA ALA A 122 -32.21 33.88 1.75
C ALA A 122 -32.67 35.32 1.46
N ARG A 123 -33.96 35.59 1.69
CA ARG A 123 -34.57 36.91 1.48
C ARG A 123 -34.66 37.74 2.77
N SER A 124 -34.66 37.07 3.92
CA SER A 124 -34.67 37.69 5.24
C SER A 124 -33.54 37.14 6.12
N GLU A 125 -33.20 37.85 7.19
CA GLU A 125 -32.23 37.36 8.20
C GLU A 125 -32.76 36.11 8.94
N GLU A 126 -34.08 36.03 9.12
CA GLU A 126 -34.75 34.90 9.75
C GLU A 126 -34.67 33.66 8.86
N GLY A 127 -34.89 33.81 7.55
CA GLY A 127 -34.72 32.77 6.55
C GLY A 127 -33.28 32.29 6.43
N LEU A 128 -32.30 33.21 6.54
CA LEU A 128 -30.88 32.85 6.57
C LEU A 128 -30.55 31.97 7.79
N LYS A 129 -30.97 32.40 8.99
CA LYS A 129 -30.76 31.62 10.23
C LYS A 129 -31.46 30.27 10.20
N ALA A 130 -32.68 30.21 9.67
CA ALA A 130 -33.40 28.96 9.52
C ALA A 130 -32.66 27.97 8.60
N ALA A 131 -32.17 28.46 7.46
CA ALA A 131 -31.43 27.63 6.53
C ALA A 131 -30.06 27.20 7.06
N GLU A 132 -29.31 28.08 7.74
CA GLU A 132 -28.07 27.71 8.43
C GLU A 132 -28.33 26.66 9.52
N GLY A 133 -29.47 26.73 10.20
CA GLY A 133 -29.92 25.70 11.15
C GLY A 133 -30.12 24.34 10.48
N ILE A 134 -30.74 24.31 9.29
CA ILE A 134 -30.90 23.07 8.49
C ILE A 134 -29.55 22.51 8.08
N LEU A 135 -28.64 23.36 7.57
CA LEU A 135 -27.30 22.93 7.17
C LEU A 135 -26.51 22.39 8.36
N SER A 136 -26.66 23.01 9.54
CA SER A 136 -25.98 22.61 10.77
C SER A 136 -26.53 21.30 11.35
N TYR A 137 -27.77 20.93 11.02
CA TYR A 137 -28.33 19.63 11.35
C TYR A 137 -27.71 18.50 10.52
N LEU A 138 -27.32 18.79 9.28
CA LEU A 138 -26.64 17.82 8.42
C LEU A 138 -25.18 17.58 8.85
N GLY A 139 -24.52 18.57 9.43
CA GLY A 139 -23.14 18.44 9.85
C GLY A 139 -22.49 19.76 10.24
N GLN A 140 -21.16 19.75 10.39
CA GLN A 140 -20.43 20.97 10.72
C GLN A 140 -20.39 21.90 9.50
N THR A 141 -20.89 23.11 9.64
CA THR A 141 -21.01 24.09 8.56
C THR A 141 -19.86 25.09 8.57
N GLN A 142 -19.36 25.42 7.38
CA GLN A 142 -18.39 26.48 7.18
C GLN A 142 -18.77 27.29 5.94
N LYS A 143 -18.97 28.60 6.11
CA LYS A 143 -19.19 29.52 4.99
C LYS A 143 -17.91 29.69 4.17
N SER A 144 -18.02 29.76 2.86
CA SER A 144 -16.89 30.07 1.97
C SER A 144 -16.32 31.46 2.27
N GLN A 145 -15.00 31.59 2.19
CA GLN A 145 -14.33 32.89 2.31
C GLN A 145 -14.50 33.74 1.05
N ASP A 146 -14.65 33.08 -0.10
CA ASP A 146 -14.70 33.72 -1.42
C ASP A 146 -16.13 33.99 -1.91
N SER A 147 -17.15 33.47 -1.21
CA SER A 147 -18.55 33.59 -1.62
C SER A 147 -19.50 33.66 -0.45
N ASP A 148 -20.39 34.65 -0.49
CA ASP A 148 -21.39 34.85 0.56
C ASP A 148 -22.54 33.86 0.54
N VAL A 149 -22.65 33.04 -0.51
CA VAL A 149 -23.78 32.13 -0.73
C VAL A 149 -23.36 30.66 -0.69
N ILE A 150 -22.06 30.35 -0.61
CA ILE A 150 -21.57 28.96 -0.62
C ILE A 150 -21.22 28.54 0.80
N TYR A 151 -21.73 27.36 1.18
CA TYR A 151 -21.48 26.70 2.44
C TYR A 151 -20.92 25.30 2.19
N TYR A 152 -19.95 24.93 3.02
CA TYR A 152 -19.36 23.61 3.09
C TYR A 152 -19.87 22.90 4.34
N ILE A 153 -20.20 21.61 4.22
CA ILE A 153 -20.79 20.83 5.31
C ILE A 153 -20.00 19.54 5.45
N ASP A 154 -19.37 19.33 6.60
CA ASP A 154 -18.77 18.03 6.95
C ASP A 154 -19.90 17.07 7.37
N TYR A 155 -20.29 16.21 6.42
CA TYR A 155 -21.37 15.26 6.55
C TYR A 155 -20.83 13.86 6.85
N ILE A 156 -21.32 13.24 7.92
CA ILE A 156 -21.01 11.86 8.27
C ILE A 156 -22.16 10.98 7.80
N SER A 157 -21.90 10.12 6.82
CA SER A 157 -22.88 9.22 6.24
C SER A 157 -23.19 8.05 7.16
N SER A 158 -24.47 7.69 7.23
CA SER A 158 -24.92 6.47 7.87
C SER A 158 -24.59 5.23 7.01
N MET A 159 -24.58 4.06 7.64
CA MET A 159 -24.60 2.81 6.90
C MET A 159 -25.89 2.71 6.07
N ARG A 160 -25.83 1.97 4.97
CA ARG A 160 -26.99 1.58 4.16
C ARG A 160 -27.82 0.61 5.00
N GLU A 161 -29.08 0.96 5.26
CA GLU A 161 -30.08 0.06 5.88
C GLU A 161 -30.46 -1.09 4.93
#